data_AF-A0A7Y5TZ39-F1
#
_entry.id   AF-A0A7Y5TZ39-F1
#
_cell.length_a   1.000
_cell.length_b   1.000
_cell.length_c   1.000
_cell.angle_alpha   90.00
_cell.angle_beta   90.00
_cell.angle_gamma   90.00
#
_symmetry.space_group_name_H-M   'P 1'
#
loop_
_entity.id
_entity.type
_entity.pdbx_description
1 polymer ?
#
loop_
_entity_poly.entity_id
_entity_poly.type
_entity_poly.pdbx_seq_one_letter_code
_entity_poly.pdbx_strand_id
1 'polypeptide(L)'
;FKERDFLAATDHGLRERALIELHQKLSAVYDAQGQAQEAEHYAALATTAFDARLAAGADDPATRYYVAAIHARRGDVARTVEHLQPALARYPLFTAWRLERDPDFARVRTDPAFIERVGASASHDLRRSGVL
;
A
#
# COMPACT_ATOMS: atom_id res chain seq x y z
N PHE A 1 11.54 -14.50 11.60
CA PHE A 1 12.36 -15.50 10.86
C PHE A 1 11.56 -16.75 10.47
N LYS A 2 10.89 -17.48 11.38
CA LYS A 2 10.12 -18.70 11.04
C LYS A 2 9.01 -18.54 9.99
N GLU A 3 8.35 -17.38 9.95
CA GLU A 3 7.23 -17.14 9.02
C GLU A 3 7.68 -16.89 7.57
N ARG A 4 8.84 -16.26 7.38
CA ARG A 4 9.45 -16.06 6.06
C ARG A 4 9.79 -17.39 5.40
N ASP A 5 10.37 -18.30 6.15
CA ASP A 5 10.81 -19.60 5.63
C ASP A 5 9.62 -20.53 5.34
N PHE A 6 8.53 -20.40 6.11
CA PHE A 6 7.26 -21.09 5.84
C PHE A 6 6.56 -20.58 4.58
N LEU A 7 6.46 -19.26 4.43
CA LEU A 7 5.94 -18.66 3.20
C LEU A 7 6.82 -19.00 2.01
N ALA A 8 8.12 -19.22 2.20
CA ALA A 8 9.04 -19.61 1.13
C ALA A 8 8.87 -21.06 0.63
N ALA A 9 7.97 -21.87 1.20
CA ALA A 9 7.84 -23.30 0.87
C ALA A 9 6.55 -23.69 0.12
N THR A 10 5.57 -22.80 -0.03
CA THR A 10 4.25 -23.11 -0.62
C THR A 10 4.05 -22.40 -1.97
N ASP A 11 3.29 -23.00 -2.90
CA ASP A 11 3.05 -22.38 -4.22
C ASP A 11 1.69 -21.69 -4.34
N HIS A 12 1.72 -20.64 -5.17
CA HIS A 12 0.68 -19.91 -5.89
C HIS A 12 -0.15 -18.82 -5.17
N GLY A 13 0.19 -17.57 -5.48
CA GLY A 13 -0.65 -16.37 -5.35
C GLY A 13 -0.63 -15.70 -3.98
N LEU A 14 -0.99 -16.44 -2.93
CA LEU A 14 -1.10 -15.88 -1.56
C LEU A 14 0.27 -15.66 -0.92
N ARG A 15 1.24 -16.54 -1.21
CA ARG A 15 2.63 -16.40 -0.78
C ARG A 15 3.25 -15.10 -1.25
N GLU A 16 3.15 -14.80 -2.54
CA GLU A 16 3.78 -13.62 -3.12
C GLU A 16 3.19 -12.33 -2.55
N ARG A 17 1.85 -12.31 -2.37
CA ARG A 17 1.18 -11.21 -1.69
C ARG A 17 1.66 -11.05 -0.25
N ALA A 18 1.78 -12.16 0.49
CA ALA A 18 2.28 -12.13 1.86
C ALA A 18 3.74 -11.65 1.95
N LEU A 19 4.58 -12.00 0.96
CA LEU A 19 5.96 -11.52 0.88
C LEU A 19 6.03 -10.02 0.60
N ILE A 20 5.17 -9.48 -0.28
CA ILE A 20 5.09 -8.03 -0.54
C ILE A 20 4.71 -7.29 0.73
N GLU A 21 3.68 -7.76 1.43
CA GLU A 21 3.26 -7.18 2.71
C GLU A 21 4.40 -7.25 3.75
N LEU A 22 5.03 -8.42 3.89
CA LEU A 22 6.13 -8.60 4.84
C LEU A 22 7.30 -7.64 4.55
N HIS A 23 7.71 -7.55 3.29
CA HIS A 23 8.77 -6.62 2.88
C HIS A 23 8.37 -5.16 3.10
N GLN A 24 7.12 -4.79 2.82
CA GLN A 24 6.61 -3.45 3.15
C GLN A 24 6.71 -3.15 4.64
N LYS A 25 6.32 -4.09 5.50
CA LYS A 25 6.36 -3.91 6.96
C LYS A 25 7.79 -3.86 7.49
N LEU A 26 8.70 -4.69 6.96
CA LEU A 26 10.12 -4.60 7.30
C LEU A 26 10.69 -3.24 6.88
N SER A 27 10.38 -2.76 5.67
CA SER A 27 10.77 -1.42 5.23
C SER A 27 10.29 -0.33 6.18
N ALA A 28 9.02 -0.38 6.62
CA ALA A 28 8.46 0.59 7.57
C ALA A 28 9.14 0.55 8.95
N VAL A 29 9.44 -0.65 9.46
CA VAL A 29 10.14 -0.83 10.75
C VAL A 29 11.56 -0.28 10.68
N TYR A 30 12.31 -0.59 9.62
CA TYR A 30 13.66 -0.06 9.44
C TYR A 30 13.68 1.45 9.26
N ASP A 31 12.73 2.03 8.52
CA ASP A 31 12.59 3.49 8.38
C ASP A 31 12.33 4.16 9.74
N ALA A 32 11.43 3.58 10.55
CA ALA A 32 11.16 4.07 11.91
C ALA A 32 12.36 3.99 12.85
N GLN A 33 13.32 3.10 12.58
CA GLN A 33 14.58 2.96 13.33
C GLN A 33 15.72 3.84 12.77
N GLY A 34 15.48 4.60 11.70
CA GLY A 34 16.50 5.41 11.03
C GLY A 34 17.50 4.57 10.20
N GLN A 35 17.20 3.29 9.98
CA GLN A 35 18.03 2.36 9.20
C GLN A 35 17.67 2.47 7.72
N ALA A 36 18.08 3.58 7.11
CA ALA A 36 17.64 3.97 5.77
C ALA A 36 18.03 2.96 4.68
N GLN A 37 19.20 2.31 4.80
CA GLN A 37 19.66 1.34 3.80
C GLN A 37 18.81 0.08 3.81
N GLU A 38 18.50 -0.45 4.99
CA GLU A 38 17.63 -1.60 5.18
C GLU A 38 16.20 -1.27 4.78
N ALA A 39 15.70 -0.09 5.14
CA ALA A 39 14.39 0.38 4.74
C ALA A 39 14.23 0.40 3.22
N GLU A 40 15.25 0.89 2.51
CA GLU A 40 15.28 0.93 1.04
C GLU A 40 15.42 -0.47 0.43
N HIS A 41 16.26 -1.33 1.02
CA HIS A 41 16.41 -2.72 0.56
C HIS A 41 15.07 -3.46 0.58
N TYR A 42 14.33 -3.41 1.69
CA TYR A 42 13.03 -4.08 1.78
C TYR A 42 11.95 -3.39 0.96
N ALA A 43 12.00 -2.07 0.80
CA ALA A 43 11.10 -1.36 -0.11
C ALA A 43 11.29 -1.86 -1.55
N ALA A 44 12.54 -1.97 -2.01
CA ALA A 44 12.87 -2.47 -3.34
C ALA A 44 12.39 -3.91 -3.55
N LEU A 45 12.58 -4.79 -2.56
CA LEU A 45 12.07 -6.17 -2.64
C LEU A 45 10.54 -6.22 -2.77
N ALA A 46 9.81 -5.36 -2.05
CA ALA A 46 8.35 -5.27 -2.16
C ALA A 46 7.92 -4.77 -3.54
N THR A 47 8.52 -3.69 -4.04
CA THR A 47 8.15 -3.11 -5.34
C THR A 47 8.52 -4.04 -6.51
N THR A 48 9.70 -4.68 -6.49
CA THR A 48 10.08 -5.64 -7.53
C THR A 48 9.15 -6.85 -7.56
N ALA A 49 8.76 -7.38 -6.40
CA ALA A 49 7.81 -8.49 -6.34
C ALA A 49 6.41 -8.07 -6.83
N PHE A 50 5.98 -6.84 -6.52
CA PHE A 50 4.73 -6.28 -7.05
C PHE A 50 4.77 -6.13 -8.57
N ASP A 51 5.85 -5.57 -9.13
CA ASP A 51 6.00 -5.38 -10.57
C ASP A 51 5.95 -6.72 -11.32
N ALA A 52 6.60 -7.76 -10.77
CA ALA A 52 6.53 -9.11 -11.32
C ALA A 52 5.10 -9.67 -11.33
N ARG A 53 4.33 -9.44 -10.26
CA ARG A 53 2.91 -9.84 -10.20
C ARG A 53 2.05 -9.07 -11.21
N LEU A 54 2.28 -7.77 -11.33
CA LEU A 54 1.56 -6.93 -12.28
C LEU A 54 1.84 -7.39 -13.72
N ALA A 55 3.09 -7.70 -14.05
CA ALA A 55 3.49 -8.27 -15.34
C ALA A 55 2.85 -9.65 -15.62
N ALA A 56 2.59 -10.44 -14.58
CA ALA A 56 1.86 -11.70 -14.66
C ALA A 56 0.32 -11.52 -14.72
N GLY A 57 -0.18 -10.29 -14.76
CA GLY A 57 -1.62 -9.98 -14.80
C GLY A 57 -2.32 -10.05 -13.44
N ALA A 58 -1.57 -10.23 -12.35
CA ALA A 58 -2.09 -10.27 -10.99
C ALA A 58 -2.07 -8.87 -10.36
N ASP A 59 -3.10 -8.08 -10.65
CA ASP A 59 -3.31 -6.75 -10.09
C ASP A 59 -4.46 -6.76 -9.06
N ASP A 60 -4.12 -6.65 -7.78
CA ASP A 60 -5.11 -6.62 -6.70
C ASP A 60 -5.00 -5.35 -5.84
N PRO A 61 -6.12 -4.80 -5.36
CA PRO A 61 -6.11 -3.57 -4.56
C PRO A 61 -5.31 -3.66 -3.25
N ALA A 62 -5.13 -4.85 -2.68
CA ALA A 62 -4.42 -4.99 -1.41
C ALA A 62 -2.91 -4.84 -1.60
N THR A 63 -2.33 -5.48 -2.61
CA THR A 63 -0.90 -5.32 -2.92
C THR A 63 -0.55 -3.90 -3.34
N ARG A 64 -1.41 -3.23 -4.10
CA ARG A 64 -1.24 -1.81 -4.42
C ARG A 64 -1.26 -0.90 -3.19
N TYR A 65 -2.07 -1.19 -2.17
CA TYR A 65 -2.08 -0.43 -0.92
C TYR A 65 -0.70 -0.47 -0.21
N TYR A 66 -0.04 -1.64 -0.18
CA TYR A 66 1.29 -1.76 0.41
C TYR A 66 2.35 -0.99 -0.38
N VAL A 67 2.28 -1.00 -1.72
CA VAL A 67 3.18 -0.19 -2.55
C VAL A 67 2.91 1.31 -2.36
N ALA A 68 1.65 1.73 -2.26
CA ALA A 68 1.32 3.11 -1.92
C ALA A 68 1.93 3.55 -0.57
N ALA A 69 1.89 2.69 0.45
CA ALA A 69 2.51 2.95 1.75
C ALA A 69 4.04 3.14 1.68
N ILE A 70 4.72 2.51 0.72
CA ILE A 70 6.15 2.74 0.48
C ILE A 70 6.39 4.13 -0.09
N HIS A 71 5.64 4.52 -1.13
CA HIS A 71 5.74 5.86 -1.73
C HIS A 71 5.35 6.96 -0.74
N ALA A 72 4.33 6.72 0.08
CA ALA A 72 3.87 7.68 1.07
C ALA A 72 4.94 8.01 2.11
N ARG A 73 5.69 7.01 2.60
CA ARG A 73 6.84 7.24 3.51
C ARG A 73 7.99 8.01 2.85
N ARG A 74 8.07 8.02 1.52
CA ARG A 74 9.03 8.84 0.75
C ARG A 74 8.51 10.26 0.47
N GLY A 75 7.25 10.56 0.80
CA GLY A 75 6.60 11.83 0.46
C GLY A 75 6.17 11.94 -1.00
N ASP A 76 6.19 10.83 -1.76
CA ASP A 76 5.80 10.80 -3.17
C ASP A 76 4.28 10.70 -3.30
N VAL A 77 3.62 11.85 -3.23
CA VAL A 77 2.16 11.96 -3.27
C VAL A 77 1.59 11.40 -4.58
N ALA A 78 2.24 11.68 -5.71
CA ALA A 78 1.76 11.28 -7.03
C ALA A 78 1.66 9.75 -7.15
N ARG A 79 2.76 9.04 -6.82
CA ARG A 79 2.76 7.57 -6.83
C ARG A 79 1.86 6.98 -5.75
N THR A 80 1.80 7.61 -4.59
CA THR A 80 0.88 7.18 -3.53
C THR A 80 -0.57 7.15 -4.03
N VAL A 81 -1.01 8.25 -4.65
CA VAL A 81 -2.36 8.38 -5.21
C VAL A 81 -2.62 7.39 -6.35
N GLU A 82 -1.64 7.21 -7.25
CA GLU A 82 -1.72 6.25 -8.35
C GLU A 82 -2.02 4.84 -7.83
N HIS A 83 -1.25 4.36 -6.85
CA HIS A 83 -1.42 3.02 -6.31
C HIS A 83 -2.66 2.89 -5.41
N LEU A 84 -3.10 3.94 -4.72
CA LEU A 84 -4.33 3.89 -3.92
C LEU A 84 -5.61 3.84 -4.76
N GLN A 85 -5.58 4.30 -6.02
CA GLN A 85 -6.78 4.49 -6.82
C GLN A 85 -7.64 3.21 -6.97
N PRO A 86 -7.07 2.01 -7.21
CA PRO A 86 -7.88 0.78 -7.26
C PRO A 86 -8.50 0.39 -5.90
N ALA A 87 -7.81 0.62 -4.78
CA ALA A 87 -8.35 0.37 -3.44
C ALA A 87 -9.47 1.34 -3.07
N LEU A 88 -9.28 2.63 -3.39
CA LEU A 88 -10.30 3.66 -3.21
C LEU A 88 -11.54 3.41 -4.09
N ALA A 89 -11.37 2.87 -5.30
CA ALA A 89 -12.49 2.52 -6.16
C ALA A 89 -13.25 1.27 -5.67
N ARG A 90 -12.54 0.28 -5.14
CA ARG A 90 -13.13 -1.01 -4.73
C ARG A 90 -13.70 -0.99 -3.30
N TYR A 91 -13.03 -0.33 -2.38
CA TYR A 91 -13.36 -0.27 -0.95
C TYR A 91 -13.21 1.17 -0.40
N PRO A 92 -13.93 2.16 -0.91
CA PRO A 92 -13.72 3.59 -0.62
C PRO A 92 -13.75 3.93 0.86
N LEU A 93 -14.81 3.53 1.58
CA LEU A 93 -14.97 3.86 3.01
C LEU A 93 -13.93 3.15 3.88
N PHE A 94 -13.67 1.87 3.63
CA PHE A 94 -12.67 1.10 4.37
C PHE A 94 -11.25 1.64 4.11
N THR A 95 -10.93 1.95 2.86
CA THR A 95 -9.63 2.49 2.49
C THR A 95 -9.43 3.87 3.12
N ALA A 96 -10.41 4.77 3.04
CA ALA A 96 -10.36 6.07 3.71
C ALA A 96 -10.16 5.94 5.23
N TRP A 97 -10.94 5.07 5.89
CA TRP A 97 -10.80 4.80 7.32
C TRP A 97 -9.39 4.31 7.70
N ARG A 98 -8.76 3.47 6.87
CA ARG A 98 -7.38 3.03 7.08
C ARG A 98 -6.38 4.18 6.94
N LEU A 99 -6.48 4.99 5.89
CA LEU A 99 -5.53 6.06 5.59
C LEU A 99 -5.45 7.13 6.69
N GLU A 100 -6.55 7.37 7.40
CA GLU A 100 -6.58 8.24 8.59
C GLU A 100 -5.68 7.73 9.73
N ARG A 101 -5.48 6.41 9.85
CA ARG A 101 -4.85 5.75 10.99
C ARG A 101 -3.48 5.15 10.68
N ASP A 102 -3.24 4.79 9.42
CA ASP A 102 -2.03 4.10 9.02
C ASP A 102 -0.82 5.06 9.03
N PRO A 103 0.18 4.85 9.91
CA PRO A 103 1.32 5.75 10.06
C PRO A 103 2.18 5.86 8.80
N ASP A 104 2.14 4.87 7.90
CA ASP A 104 2.89 4.89 6.64
C ASP A 104 2.50 6.09 5.75
N PHE A 105 1.28 6.61 5.92
CA PHE A 105 0.76 7.74 5.15
C PHE A 105 0.94 9.09 5.84
N ALA A 106 1.61 9.15 6.99
CA ALA A 106 1.71 10.37 7.78
C ALA A 106 2.32 11.56 7.00
N ARG A 107 3.32 11.30 6.14
CA ARG A 107 4.03 12.35 5.39
C ARG A 107 3.21 12.96 4.25
N VAL A 108 2.17 12.27 3.77
CA VAL A 108 1.32 12.73 2.65
C VAL A 108 -0.09 13.10 3.09
N ARG A 109 -0.49 12.78 4.33
CA ARG A 109 -1.88 12.91 4.81
C ARG A 109 -2.43 14.34 4.73
N THR A 110 -1.56 15.34 4.88
CA THR A 110 -1.94 16.76 4.83
C THR A 110 -1.77 17.38 3.44
N ASP A 111 -1.29 16.63 2.46
CA ASP A 111 -1.11 17.13 1.10
C ASP A 111 -2.49 17.36 0.43
N PRO A 112 -2.74 18.53 -0.17
CA PRO A 112 -4.03 18.84 -0.80
C PRO A 112 -4.45 17.84 -1.88
N ALA A 113 -3.51 17.38 -2.73
CA ALA A 113 -3.82 16.43 -3.80
C ALA A 113 -4.16 15.05 -3.25
N PHE A 114 -3.53 14.64 -2.14
CA PHE A 114 -3.89 13.43 -1.42
C PHE A 114 -5.30 13.53 -0.82
N ILE A 115 -5.60 14.62 -0.11
CA ILE A 115 -6.91 14.87 0.52
C ILE A 115 -8.02 14.87 -0.53
N GLU A 116 -7.83 15.62 -1.61
CA GLU A 116 -8.82 15.72 -2.69
C GLU A 116 -9.17 14.34 -3.24
N ARG A 117 -8.15 13.52 -3.53
CA ARG A 117 -8.37 12.20 -4.13
C ARG A 117 -9.07 11.22 -3.20
N VAL A 118 -8.67 11.19 -1.93
CA VAL A 118 -9.27 10.31 -0.92
C VAL A 118 -10.71 10.74 -0.66
N GLY A 119 -10.97 12.05 -0.50
CA GLY A 119 -12.30 12.61 -0.27
C GLY A 119 -13.26 12.37 -1.42
N ALA A 120 -12.83 12.60 -2.67
CA ALA A 120 -13.67 12.40 -3.86
C ALA A 120 -14.19 10.95 -3.97
N SER A 121 -13.35 9.97 -3.59
CA SER A 121 -13.70 8.54 -3.66
C SER A 121 -14.73 8.15 -2.59
N ALA A 122 -14.57 8.63 -1.36
CA ALA A 122 -15.51 8.37 -0.26
C ALA A 122 -16.88 9.01 -0.51
N SER A 123 -16.92 10.25 -1.01
CA SER A 123 -18.18 10.95 -1.33
C SER A 123 -18.91 10.38 -2.55
N HIS A 124 -18.21 9.70 -3.47
CA HIS A 124 -18.84 9.01 -4.59
C HIS A 124 -19.65 7.79 -4.11
N ASP A 125 -19.10 7.04 -3.15
CA ASP A 125 -19.73 5.81 -2.64
C ASP A 125 -20.97 6.08 -1.80
N LEU A 126 -20.92 7.10 -0.93
CA LEU A 126 -22.07 7.55 -0.13
C LEU A 126 -23.27 7.95 -1.00
N ARG A 127 -23.01 8.58 -2.14
CA ARG A 127 -24.04 8.94 -3.13
C ARG A 127 -24.61 7.72 -3.86
N ARG A 128 -23.83 6.66 -4.07
CA ARG A 128 -24.34 5.41 -4.66
C ARG A 128 -25.13 4.55 -3.67
N SER A 129 -24.82 4.64 -2.38
CA SER A 129 -25.47 3.85 -1.33
C SER A 129 -26.73 4.52 -0.76
N GLY A 130 -27.14 5.70 -1.25
CA GLY A 130 -28.37 6.38 -0.86
C GLY A 130 -28.36 6.97 0.55
N VAL A 131 -27.15 7.20 1.10
CA VAL A 131 -26.93 7.75 2.45
C VAL A 131 -26.89 9.29 2.45
N LEU A 132 -26.98 9.90 1.27
CA LEU A 132 -27.15 11.34 1.04
C LEU A 132 -28.21 11.59 -0.03
#